data_AF-A0A1L9VST7-F1
#
_entry.id   AF-A0A1L9VST7-F1
#
_cell.length_a   1.000
_cell.length_b   1.000
_cell.length_c   1.000
_cell.angle_alpha   90.00
_cell.angle_beta   90.00
_cell.angle_gamma   90.00
#
_symmetry.space_group_name_H-M   'P 1'
#
loop_
_entity.id
_entity.type
_entity.pdbx_description
1 polymer ?
#
loop_
_entity_poly.entity_id
_entity_poly.type
_entity_poly.pdbx_seq_one_letter_code
_entity_poly.pdbx_strand_id
1 'polypeptide(L)'
;MSDAHSDRFQSIHQLGVEALPLPVLPGCTPPVNDGMGHAREVYGLCAGIHWVLVFNPADSRKSGESCAFRGLVLISGAGPVGLLTALRLGQAGIKVDVIEKEEHLSERPRANGYYEAALLTLEKARVLESVRDAGFSTYGLCWRKPHVDDGSGSKIMGDFIAKLTFPDLDGLGSGVIYPQSELVKLLFREVVATGFVTFHFGRELCGIREEGDSVLATARTRDGKEEYFQCAFLVGADGAKSATRRLLDIPFKGYTWPERIVAIDVLMENKDIDLRVHTSLIVDPINYGVLSPLDKPQAGKKTLYRCSIAVDLLDTRFDDELAAEASVMPLLEKTIPSPRPLDIEVKKVSLFKMHQLCASTFRRGRCVLTGDAAHLNNLTYQYIQPFGAMGLCTGIIDADAVSDTLELTINDGKHLSLLDIYSDKRRRVFQTFVDPVSAQNKLRCANDPETAAEDWFIRAVMNSSEAEMAKFGSAFFDAWGTDMRTLVESS
;
A
#
# COMPACT_ATOMS: atom_id res chain seq x y z
N MET A 1 -3.74 -43.37 -42.24
CA MET A 1 -4.86 -44.23 -42.67
C MET A 1 -5.60 -44.70 -41.42
N SER A 2 -6.92 -44.49 -41.41
CA SER A 2 -7.99 -45.03 -40.57
C SER A 2 -8.03 -44.76 -39.05
N ASP A 3 -8.83 -43.75 -38.69
CA ASP A 3 -10.03 -43.78 -37.83
C ASP A 3 -10.39 -45.06 -37.05
N ALA A 4 -10.79 -44.93 -35.78
CA ALA A 4 -12.21 -45.00 -35.35
C ALA A 4 -12.40 -45.23 -33.82
N HIS A 5 -13.04 -44.26 -33.18
CA HIS A 5 -14.15 -44.28 -32.20
C HIS A 5 -14.36 -45.36 -31.11
N SER A 6 -14.65 -44.82 -29.92
CA SER A 6 -15.70 -45.18 -28.93
C SER A 6 -15.68 -46.53 -28.22
N ASP A 7 -15.51 -46.51 -26.89
CA ASP A 7 -16.56 -46.87 -25.92
C ASP A 7 -16.00 -46.97 -24.49
N ARG A 8 -16.67 -46.31 -23.54
CA ARG A 8 -17.14 -46.85 -22.23
C ARG A 8 -17.36 -45.72 -21.20
N PHE A 9 -18.61 -45.28 -21.12
CA PHE A 9 -19.25 -44.93 -19.85
C PHE A 9 -19.80 -46.22 -19.23
N GLN A 10 -19.55 -46.48 -17.95
CA GLN A 10 -20.59 -46.83 -16.95
C GLN A 10 -20.04 -47.23 -15.57
N SER A 11 -20.61 -46.57 -14.55
CA SER A 11 -20.75 -46.95 -13.13
C SER A 11 -19.46 -46.96 -12.28
N ILE A 12 -19.46 -46.42 -11.05
CA ILE A 12 -20.28 -46.83 -9.91
C ILE A 12 -20.54 -45.65 -8.94
N HIS A 13 -21.80 -45.53 -8.52
CA HIS A 13 -22.31 -44.80 -7.36
C HIS A 13 -21.87 -45.44 -6.03
N GLN A 14 -21.51 -44.61 -5.04
CA GLN A 14 -21.66 -44.75 -3.56
C GLN A 14 -20.57 -43.85 -2.94
N LEU A 15 -20.85 -42.70 -2.32
CA LEU A 15 -21.44 -42.46 -0.99
C LEU A 15 -21.77 -40.94 -0.97
N GLY A 16 -22.98 -40.47 -0.70
CA GLY A 16 -23.53 -40.37 0.66
C GLY A 16 -23.31 -38.98 1.28
N VAL A 17 -23.87 -37.91 0.69
CA VAL A 17 -24.07 -36.61 1.37
C VAL A 17 -25.44 -36.07 0.93
N GLU A 18 -26.36 -35.94 1.90
CA GLU A 18 -27.70 -35.40 1.72
C GLU A 18 -27.66 -33.89 1.47
N ALA A 19 -28.38 -33.43 0.44
CA ALA A 19 -28.58 -32.02 0.16
C ALA A 19 -29.67 -31.45 1.09
N LEU A 20 -29.32 -30.46 1.91
CA LEU A 20 -30.28 -29.67 2.69
C LEU A 20 -31.10 -28.75 1.75
N PRO A 21 -32.43 -28.69 1.86
CA PRO A 21 -33.24 -27.78 1.07
C PRO A 21 -33.22 -26.36 1.66
N LEU A 22 -32.91 -25.35 0.83
CA LEU A 22 -33.12 -23.94 1.14
C LEU A 22 -34.63 -23.61 1.14
N PRO A 23 -35.10 -22.69 2.01
CA PRO A 23 -36.53 -22.44 2.19
C PRO A 23 -37.15 -21.70 1.00
N VAL A 24 -38.30 -22.21 0.55
CA VAL A 24 -39.18 -21.62 -0.46
C VAL A 24 -39.98 -20.48 0.18
N LEU A 25 -39.87 -19.26 -0.36
CA LEU A 25 -40.74 -18.14 0.00
C LEU A 25 -42.16 -18.37 -0.57
N PRO A 26 -43.24 -18.10 0.19
CA PRO A 26 -44.60 -18.38 -0.25
C PRO A 26 -45.09 -17.32 -1.25
N GLY A 27 -45.54 -17.75 -2.44
CA GLY A 27 -46.20 -16.83 -3.39
C GLY A 27 -46.19 -17.18 -4.88
N CYS A 28 -45.60 -18.29 -5.32
CA CYS A 28 -45.54 -18.61 -6.76
C CYS A 28 -46.09 -20.01 -7.06
N THR A 29 -47.22 -20.08 -7.75
CA THR A 29 -47.71 -21.29 -8.43
C THR A 29 -46.89 -21.54 -9.71
N PRO A 30 -46.54 -22.80 -10.03
CA PRO A 30 -45.80 -23.11 -11.26
C PRO A 30 -46.70 -22.96 -12.50
N PRO A 31 -46.14 -22.60 -13.68
CA PRO A 31 -46.92 -22.40 -14.89
C PRO A 31 -47.36 -23.74 -15.50
N VAL A 32 -48.60 -23.76 -16.00
CA VAL A 32 -49.13 -24.84 -16.83
C VAL A 32 -48.58 -24.67 -18.25
N ASN A 33 -48.13 -25.78 -18.81
CA ASN A 33 -47.50 -25.87 -20.12
C ASN A 33 -48.57 -26.00 -21.20
N ASP A 34 -48.86 -24.95 -21.96
CA ASP A 34 -49.64 -25.04 -23.19
C ASP A 34 -48.78 -24.58 -24.37
N GLY A 35 -48.36 -25.56 -25.18
CA GLY A 35 -47.56 -25.33 -26.36
C GLY A 35 -48.39 -24.68 -27.46
N MET A 36 -47.98 -23.49 -27.91
CA MET A 36 -48.03 -23.02 -29.29
C MET A 36 -47.27 -21.69 -29.40
N GLY A 37 -46.59 -21.48 -30.54
CA GLY A 37 -45.59 -20.43 -30.73
C GLY A 37 -46.10 -19.01 -31.05
N HIS A 38 -45.12 -18.09 -31.00
CA HIS A 38 -45.05 -16.73 -31.56
C HIS A 38 -45.67 -15.54 -30.78
N ALA A 39 -44.74 -14.73 -30.22
CA ALA A 39 -44.66 -13.26 -30.12
C ALA A 39 -45.78 -12.42 -29.48
N ARG A 40 -45.45 -11.71 -28.38
CA ARG A 40 -45.36 -10.22 -28.26
C ARG A 40 -45.21 -9.79 -26.79
N GLU A 41 -44.48 -8.69 -26.60
CA GLU A 41 -44.36 -7.92 -25.35
C GLU A 41 -45.71 -7.47 -24.81
N VAL A 42 -45.90 -7.51 -23.48
CA VAL A 42 -46.66 -6.53 -22.70
C VAL A 42 -46.00 -6.33 -21.33
N TYR A 43 -45.86 -5.06 -20.97
CA TYR A 43 -45.27 -4.48 -19.77
C TYR A 43 -45.98 -4.88 -18.46
N GLY A 44 -45.21 -4.98 -17.37
CA GLY A 44 -45.70 -4.98 -15.99
C GLY A 44 -44.69 -4.33 -15.05
N LEU A 45 -44.95 -3.06 -14.71
CA LEU A 45 -44.18 -2.24 -13.78
C LEU A 45 -44.17 -2.83 -12.35
N CYS A 46 -42.98 -2.94 -11.75
CA CYS A 46 -42.80 -2.74 -10.31
C CYS A 46 -41.62 -1.79 -10.10
N ALA A 47 -41.93 -0.63 -9.53
CA ALA A 47 -41.02 0.44 -9.23
C ALA A 47 -40.12 0.10 -8.04
N GLY A 48 -38.81 0.16 -8.26
CA GLY A 48 -37.76 0.21 -7.26
C GLY A 48 -36.57 0.83 -7.95
N ILE A 49 -36.39 2.14 -7.78
CA ILE A 49 -35.42 2.95 -8.53
C ILE A 49 -34.01 2.52 -8.10
N HIS A 50 -33.42 1.58 -8.82
CA HIS A 50 -31.98 1.38 -8.87
C HIS A 50 -31.43 2.28 -9.97
N TRP A 51 -30.71 3.34 -9.59
CA TRP A 51 -29.81 4.00 -10.52
C TRP A 51 -28.59 3.10 -10.71
N VAL A 52 -28.75 2.00 -11.44
CA VAL A 52 -27.59 1.36 -12.06
C VAL A 52 -27.14 2.34 -13.13
N LEU A 53 -25.89 2.82 -13.07
CA LEU A 53 -25.23 3.41 -14.23
C LEU A 53 -25.24 2.35 -15.33
N VAL A 54 -26.28 2.33 -16.15
CA VAL A 54 -26.33 1.50 -17.35
C VAL A 54 -25.35 2.16 -18.31
N PHE A 55 -24.10 1.67 -18.26
CA PHE A 55 -23.11 1.91 -19.30
C PHE A 55 -23.70 1.35 -20.59
N ASN A 56 -24.34 2.19 -21.40
CA ASN A 56 -24.85 1.81 -22.70
C ASN A 56 -23.68 1.85 -23.70
N PRO A 57 -23.06 0.71 -24.05
CA PRO A 57 -21.76 0.67 -24.73
C PRO A 57 -21.83 1.00 -26.23
N ALA A 58 -22.95 1.56 -26.69
CA ALA A 58 -23.32 1.58 -28.10
C ALA A 58 -22.97 2.88 -28.84
N ASP A 59 -22.63 3.99 -28.16
CA ASP A 59 -22.66 5.31 -28.81
C ASP A 59 -21.34 6.07 -28.98
N SER A 60 -20.18 5.45 -28.73
CA SER A 60 -18.87 6.11 -28.95
C SER A 60 -18.12 5.58 -30.18
N ARG A 61 -18.75 5.51 -31.36
CA ARG A 61 -18.02 5.35 -32.64
C ARG A 61 -17.58 6.72 -33.16
N LYS A 62 -16.45 7.24 -32.65
CA LYS A 62 -15.78 8.42 -33.26
C LYS A 62 -14.28 8.28 -33.51
N SER A 63 -13.62 7.23 -33.02
CA SER A 63 -12.23 6.92 -33.33
C SER A 63 -12.15 5.51 -33.92
N GLY A 64 -11.46 5.34 -35.05
CA GLY A 64 -11.31 4.06 -35.76
C GLY A 64 -10.45 3.01 -35.04
N GLU A 65 -10.31 3.10 -33.72
CA GLU A 65 -9.47 2.24 -32.89
C GLU A 65 -10.36 1.16 -32.25
N SER A 66 -10.19 -0.11 -32.64
CA SER A 66 -10.94 -1.21 -32.04
C SER A 66 -10.47 -1.43 -30.59
N CYS A 67 -11.33 -1.11 -29.63
CA CYS A 67 -11.02 -1.33 -28.22
C CYS A 67 -10.97 -2.83 -27.90
N ALA A 68 -9.85 -3.28 -27.33
CA ALA A 68 -9.62 -4.70 -27.04
C ALA A 68 -10.21 -5.13 -25.70
N PHE A 69 -10.37 -4.20 -24.75
CA PHE A 69 -10.79 -4.50 -23.38
C PHE A 69 -11.81 -3.47 -22.87
N ARG A 70 -12.86 -3.96 -22.20
CA ARG A 70 -13.94 -3.15 -21.66
C ARG A 70 -14.19 -3.51 -20.21
N GLY A 71 -13.78 -2.61 -19.30
CA GLY A 71 -13.96 -2.74 -17.85
C GLY A 71 -14.75 -1.55 -17.28
N LEU A 72 -15.21 -1.64 -16.03
CA LEU A 72 -15.78 -0.45 -15.36
C LEU A 72 -14.66 0.43 -14.82
N VAL A 73 -13.64 -0.18 -14.21
CA VAL A 73 -12.48 0.52 -13.65
C VAL A 73 -11.20 -0.07 -14.23
N LEU A 74 -10.28 0.79 -14.68
CA LEU A 74 -8.92 0.41 -15.01
C LEU A 74 -7.97 0.91 -13.91
N ILE A 75 -7.16 0.02 -13.36
CA ILE A 75 -6.10 0.38 -12.41
C ILE A 75 -4.75 0.25 -13.10
N SER A 76 -3.97 1.32 -13.08
CA SER A 76 -2.57 1.33 -13.55
C SER A 76 -1.63 1.09 -12.38
N GLY A 77 -0.98 -0.07 -12.33
CA GLY A 77 -0.02 -0.48 -11.31
C GLY A 77 -0.54 -1.60 -10.40
N ALA A 78 0.21 -2.70 -10.31
CA ALA A 78 -0.05 -3.84 -9.42
C ALA A 78 0.86 -3.81 -8.17
N GLY A 79 1.15 -2.61 -7.68
CA GLY A 79 1.74 -2.41 -6.35
C GLY A 79 0.74 -2.67 -5.21
N PRO A 80 1.15 -2.57 -3.94
CA PRO A 80 0.26 -2.84 -2.81
C PRO A 80 -1.00 -1.95 -2.79
N VAL A 81 -0.86 -0.68 -3.16
CA VAL A 81 -1.98 0.28 -3.24
C VAL A 81 -2.96 -0.12 -4.35
N GLY A 82 -2.45 -0.45 -5.54
CA GLY A 82 -3.26 -0.87 -6.67
C GLY A 82 -3.98 -2.20 -6.42
N LEU A 83 -3.28 -3.18 -5.84
CA LEU A 83 -3.86 -4.47 -5.47
C LEU A 83 -4.91 -4.35 -4.37
N LEU A 84 -4.68 -3.51 -3.36
CA LEU A 84 -5.67 -3.27 -2.32
C LEU A 84 -6.91 -2.57 -2.87
N THR A 85 -6.73 -1.62 -3.79
CA THR A 85 -7.84 -0.96 -4.50
C THR A 85 -8.63 -1.98 -5.32
N ALA A 86 -7.94 -2.83 -6.08
CA ALA A 86 -8.54 -3.91 -6.85
C ALA A 86 -9.32 -4.90 -5.96
N LEU A 87 -8.77 -5.24 -4.79
CA LEU A 87 -9.39 -6.15 -3.82
C LEU A 87 -10.70 -5.61 -3.32
N ARG A 88 -10.71 -4.35 -2.85
CA ARG A 88 -11.91 -3.70 -2.30
C ARG A 88 -13.00 -3.57 -3.38
N LEU A 89 -12.63 -3.13 -4.58
CA LEU A 89 -13.57 -3.04 -5.71
C LEU A 89 -14.11 -4.41 -6.14
N GLY A 90 -13.24 -5.44 -6.18
CA GLY A 90 -13.66 -6.80 -6.48
C GLY A 90 -14.59 -7.39 -5.42
N GLN A 91 -14.33 -7.12 -4.13
CA GLN A 91 -15.23 -7.48 -3.02
C GLN A 91 -16.60 -6.79 -3.13
N ALA A 92 -16.65 -5.59 -3.72
CA ALA A 92 -17.88 -4.86 -4.03
C ALA A 92 -18.54 -5.29 -5.37
N GLY A 93 -18.03 -6.33 -6.03
CA GLY A 93 -18.58 -6.86 -7.29
C GLY A 93 -18.31 -6.01 -8.53
N ILE A 94 -17.39 -5.05 -8.45
CA ILE A 94 -17.07 -4.14 -9.56
C ILE A 94 -16.02 -4.81 -10.46
N LYS A 95 -16.28 -4.81 -11.78
CA LYS A 95 -15.33 -5.35 -12.78
C LYS A 95 -14.13 -4.42 -12.94
N VAL A 96 -12.93 -4.96 -12.70
CA VAL A 96 -11.67 -4.22 -12.75
C VAL A 96 -10.69 -4.87 -13.72
N ASP A 97 -10.06 -4.05 -14.55
CA ASP A 97 -8.83 -4.41 -15.26
C ASP A 97 -7.64 -3.78 -14.53
N VAL A 98 -6.56 -4.53 -14.33
CA VAL A 98 -5.30 -4.03 -13.75
C VAL A 98 -4.20 -4.20 -14.78
N ILE A 99 -3.56 -3.10 -15.18
CA ILE A 99 -2.36 -3.13 -16.04
C ILE A 99 -1.10 -2.91 -15.18
N GLU A 100 -0.06 -3.70 -15.43
CA GLU A 100 1.24 -3.57 -14.78
C GLU A 100 2.33 -3.66 -15.84
N LYS A 101 3.31 -2.74 -15.79
CA LYS A 101 4.37 -2.68 -16.79
C LYS A 101 5.38 -3.81 -16.66
N GLU A 102 5.59 -4.30 -15.44
CA GLU A 102 6.47 -5.44 -15.19
C GLU A 102 5.76 -6.76 -15.56
N GLU A 103 6.54 -7.79 -15.92
CA GLU A 103 5.99 -9.11 -16.28
C GLU A 103 5.54 -9.93 -15.06
N HIS A 104 5.95 -9.50 -13.86
CA HIS A 104 5.69 -10.18 -12.59
C HIS A 104 5.56 -9.17 -11.45
N LEU A 105 4.94 -9.58 -10.36
CA LEU A 105 4.83 -8.78 -9.14
C LEU A 105 6.22 -8.46 -8.57
N SER A 106 6.36 -7.28 -7.97
CA SER A 106 7.65 -6.86 -7.41
C SER A 106 8.02 -7.68 -6.18
N GLU A 107 9.19 -8.32 -6.23
CA GLU A 107 9.75 -9.08 -5.10
C GLU A 107 10.62 -8.24 -4.17
N ARG A 108 10.78 -6.94 -4.44
CA ARG A 108 11.69 -6.09 -3.66
C ARG A 108 11.10 -5.84 -2.27
N PRO A 109 11.79 -6.19 -1.17
CA PRO A 109 11.36 -5.78 0.15
C PRO A 109 11.52 -4.26 0.21
N ARG A 110 10.42 -3.52 0.08
CA ARG A 110 10.36 -2.07 0.28
C ARG A 110 9.86 -1.84 1.70
N ALA A 111 8.56 -1.56 1.89
CA ALA A 111 7.99 -1.44 3.22
C ALA A 111 7.87 -2.78 3.93
N ASN A 112 7.66 -2.73 5.23
CA ASN A 112 7.26 -3.92 5.99
C ASN A 112 6.37 -3.62 7.21
N GLY A 113 6.36 -2.40 7.74
CA GLY A 113 5.58 -2.10 8.94
C GLY A 113 4.21 -1.50 8.63
N TYR A 114 3.17 -2.03 9.29
CA TYR A 114 1.78 -1.58 9.22
C TYR A 114 1.22 -1.31 10.62
N TYR A 115 0.55 -0.17 10.78
CA TYR A 115 0.19 0.38 12.08
C TYR A 115 -1.12 1.19 11.99
N GLU A 116 -1.78 1.36 13.13
CA GLU A 116 -2.87 2.34 13.32
C GLU A 116 -3.94 2.27 12.22
N ALA A 117 -4.19 3.39 11.53
CA ALA A 117 -5.20 3.51 10.49
C ALA A 117 -4.99 2.53 9.31
N ALA A 118 -3.74 2.10 9.03
CA ALA A 118 -3.50 1.07 8.02
C ALA A 118 -3.98 -0.31 8.48
N LEU A 119 -3.93 -0.64 9.78
CA LEU A 119 -4.49 -1.89 10.31
C LEU A 119 -6.00 -1.90 10.12
N LEU A 120 -6.70 -0.79 10.41
CA LEU A 120 -8.13 -0.64 10.16
C LEU A 120 -8.48 -0.92 8.69
N THR A 121 -7.69 -0.38 7.75
CA THR A 121 -7.90 -0.65 6.32
C THR A 121 -7.65 -2.12 5.97
N LEU A 122 -6.60 -2.75 6.49
CA LEU A 122 -6.33 -4.18 6.26
C LEU A 122 -7.44 -5.07 6.85
N GLU A 123 -8.04 -4.66 7.97
CA GLU A 123 -9.21 -5.33 8.57
C GLU A 123 -10.45 -5.19 7.68
N LYS A 124 -10.75 -3.96 7.21
CA LYS A 124 -11.85 -3.72 6.26
C LYS A 124 -11.69 -4.53 4.97
N ALA A 125 -10.46 -4.75 4.51
CA ALA A 125 -10.14 -5.58 3.37
C ALA A 125 -10.14 -7.10 3.67
N ARG A 126 -10.32 -7.50 4.94
CA ARG A 126 -10.32 -8.88 5.45
C ARG A 126 -9.00 -9.62 5.22
N VAL A 127 -7.88 -8.90 5.32
CA VAL A 127 -6.53 -9.49 5.16
C VAL A 127 -5.66 -9.34 6.40
N LEU A 128 -6.10 -8.58 7.40
CA LEU A 128 -5.29 -8.28 8.58
C LEU A 128 -4.90 -9.53 9.38
N GLU A 129 -5.82 -10.49 9.56
CA GLU A 129 -5.51 -11.76 10.24
C GLU A 129 -4.40 -12.54 9.49
N SER A 130 -4.53 -12.70 8.17
CA SER A 130 -3.48 -13.32 7.35
C SER A 130 -2.14 -12.57 7.42
N VAL A 131 -2.15 -11.24 7.47
CA VAL A 131 -0.94 -10.42 7.64
C VAL A 131 -0.31 -10.63 9.01
N ARG A 132 -1.12 -10.75 10.07
CA ARG A 132 -0.65 -11.00 11.44
C ARG A 132 -0.06 -12.40 11.60
N ASP A 133 -0.68 -13.41 10.99
CA ASP A 133 -0.24 -14.80 11.05
C ASP A 133 1.08 -15.02 10.29
N ALA A 134 1.21 -14.37 9.12
CA ALA A 134 2.41 -14.48 8.29
C ALA A 134 3.54 -13.54 8.73
N GLY A 135 3.20 -12.43 9.39
CA GLY A 135 4.13 -11.46 9.93
C GLY A 135 4.44 -11.69 11.42
N PHE A 136 4.79 -10.60 12.11
CA PHE A 136 4.88 -10.61 13.57
C PHE A 136 4.47 -9.26 14.16
N SER A 137 3.84 -9.30 15.34
CA SER A 137 3.45 -8.09 16.04
C SER A 137 4.66 -7.31 16.56
N THR A 138 4.54 -6.00 16.52
CA THR A 138 5.49 -5.08 17.15
C THR A 138 4.73 -4.13 18.08
N TYR A 139 5.35 -3.80 19.21
CA TYR A 139 4.68 -3.12 20.32
C TYR A 139 5.19 -1.70 20.55
N GLY A 140 6.15 -1.25 19.73
CA GLY A 140 6.72 0.07 19.90
C GLY A 140 8.01 0.28 19.14
N LEU A 141 8.59 1.44 19.35
CA LEU A 141 9.91 1.82 18.88
C LEU A 141 10.66 2.65 19.92
N CYS A 142 11.91 3.00 19.62
CA CYS A 142 12.70 3.86 20.48
C CYS A 142 13.60 4.79 19.69
N TRP A 143 13.95 5.91 20.32
CA TRP A 143 15.06 6.78 19.94
C TRP A 143 16.23 6.49 20.85
N ARG A 144 17.41 6.32 20.28
CA ARG A 144 18.63 5.92 21.00
C ARG A 144 19.82 6.74 20.53
N LYS A 145 20.78 6.90 21.42
CA LYS A 145 22.10 7.46 21.09
C LYS A 145 22.88 6.51 20.16
N PRO A 146 23.88 7.00 19.43
CA PRO A 146 24.78 6.15 18.64
C PRO A 146 25.45 5.07 19.50
N HIS A 147 25.85 3.97 18.87
CA HIS A 147 26.44 2.84 19.56
C HIS A 147 27.87 3.17 20.03
N VAL A 148 28.16 2.80 21.28
CA VAL A 148 29.43 3.13 21.94
C VAL A 148 30.35 1.92 21.96
N ASP A 149 31.65 2.19 21.92
CA ASP A 149 32.67 1.14 22.11
C ASP A 149 32.66 0.68 23.57
N ASP A 150 32.71 -0.62 23.81
CA ASP A 150 32.78 -1.18 25.17
C ASP A 150 34.22 -1.36 25.68
N GLY A 151 35.22 -0.97 24.87
CA GLY A 151 36.63 -1.11 25.17
C GLY A 151 37.19 -2.52 24.96
N SER A 152 36.36 -3.48 24.54
CA SER A 152 36.74 -4.87 24.28
C SER A 152 36.84 -5.20 22.77
N GLY A 153 36.72 -4.18 21.92
CA GLY A 153 36.62 -4.34 20.46
C GLY A 153 35.20 -4.68 20.00
N SER A 154 34.18 -4.41 20.83
CA SER A 154 32.77 -4.55 20.51
C SER A 154 32.05 -3.21 20.63
N LYS A 155 30.89 -3.11 19.98
CA LYS A 155 29.96 -2.00 20.19
C LYS A 155 28.74 -2.46 20.95
N ILE A 156 28.34 -1.67 21.94
CA ILE A 156 27.08 -1.84 22.64
C ILE A 156 26.07 -0.78 22.21
N MET A 157 24.81 -1.16 22.32
CA MET A 157 23.66 -0.33 22.04
C MET A 157 23.63 0.94 22.91
N GLY A 158 23.87 2.13 22.34
CA GLY A 158 23.93 3.40 23.09
C GLY A 158 22.60 3.82 23.74
N ASP A 159 22.58 4.53 24.85
CA ASP A 159 21.39 4.66 25.71
C ASP A 159 20.08 5.09 25.04
N PHE A 160 18.95 4.68 25.63
CA PHE A 160 17.63 5.15 25.24
C PHE A 160 17.49 6.64 25.51
N ILE A 161 17.06 7.38 24.49
CA ILE A 161 16.60 8.77 24.62
C ILE A 161 15.11 8.74 24.97
N ALA A 162 14.31 7.97 24.22
CA ALA A 162 12.89 7.77 24.48
C ALA A 162 12.40 6.41 23.96
N LYS A 163 11.31 5.91 24.54
CA LYS A 163 10.61 4.70 24.09
C LYS A 163 9.14 5.02 23.90
N LEU A 164 8.59 4.60 22.78
CA LEU A 164 7.18 4.74 22.49
C LEU A 164 6.55 3.38 22.33
N THR A 165 5.54 3.11 23.15
CA THR A 165 4.71 1.91 23.06
C THR A 165 3.50 2.24 22.19
N PHE A 166 3.13 1.33 21.29
CA PHE A 166 1.91 1.49 20.50
C PHE A 166 0.73 0.91 21.26
N PRO A 167 -0.36 1.68 21.42
CA PRO A 167 -1.54 1.18 22.11
C PRO A 167 -2.13 -0.02 21.35
N ASP A 168 -2.73 -0.96 22.08
CA ASP A 168 -3.60 -1.94 21.45
C ASP A 168 -4.91 -1.26 21.05
N LEU A 169 -5.31 -1.44 19.80
CA LEU A 169 -6.44 -0.75 19.18
C LEU A 169 -7.67 -1.63 19.24
N ASP A 170 -8.25 -1.77 20.44
CA ASP A 170 -9.47 -2.54 20.69
C ASP A 170 -9.42 -3.96 20.07
N GLY A 171 -8.25 -4.61 20.14
CA GLY A 171 -8.03 -5.96 19.59
C GLY A 171 -7.50 -6.00 18.15
N LEU A 172 -7.32 -4.86 17.47
CA LEU A 172 -6.62 -4.76 16.19
C LEU A 172 -5.09 -4.84 16.33
N GLY A 173 -4.57 -4.81 17.56
CA GLY A 173 -3.15 -4.89 17.83
C GLY A 173 -2.40 -3.58 17.66
N SER A 174 -1.17 -3.59 18.17
CA SER A 174 -0.25 -2.44 18.24
C SER A 174 0.47 -2.11 16.93
N GLY A 175 0.62 -3.09 16.03
CA GLY A 175 1.41 -2.98 14.82
C GLY A 175 1.87 -4.35 14.33
N VAL A 176 2.10 -4.48 13.03
CA VAL A 176 2.61 -5.71 12.42
C VAL A 176 3.74 -5.42 11.45
N ILE A 177 4.78 -6.23 11.52
CA ILE A 177 5.88 -6.26 10.56
C ILE A 177 5.64 -7.45 9.63
N TYR A 178 5.50 -7.16 8.35
CA TYR A 178 5.31 -8.13 7.27
C TYR A 178 5.87 -7.56 5.96
N PRO A 179 6.87 -8.20 5.30
CA PRO A 179 7.49 -7.61 4.12
C PRO A 179 6.49 -7.27 3.01
N GLN A 180 6.63 -6.09 2.38
CA GLN A 180 5.72 -5.63 1.31
C GLN A 180 5.64 -6.60 0.14
N SER A 181 6.73 -7.31 -0.19
CA SER A 181 6.74 -8.35 -1.22
C SER A 181 5.75 -9.48 -0.88
N GLU A 182 5.65 -9.85 0.39
CA GLU A 182 4.72 -10.87 0.86
C GLU A 182 3.29 -10.32 0.97
N LEU A 183 3.12 -9.04 1.36
CA LEU A 183 1.81 -8.38 1.28
C LEU A 183 1.28 -8.35 -0.15
N VAL A 184 2.12 -8.01 -1.13
CA VAL A 184 1.73 -7.98 -2.55
C VAL A 184 1.27 -9.36 -3.03
N LYS A 185 1.97 -10.44 -2.66
CA LYS A 185 1.55 -11.82 -2.99
C LYS A 185 0.23 -12.19 -2.32
N LEU A 186 0.07 -11.85 -1.05
CA LEU A 186 -1.18 -12.07 -0.30
C LEU A 186 -2.34 -11.34 -0.98
N LEU A 187 -2.21 -10.03 -1.20
CA LEU A 187 -3.25 -9.22 -1.84
C LEU A 187 -3.57 -9.75 -3.23
N PHE A 188 -2.58 -10.10 -4.05
CA PHE A 188 -2.83 -10.66 -5.37
C PHE A 188 -3.68 -11.93 -5.32
N ARG A 189 -3.37 -12.86 -4.40
CA ARG A 189 -4.17 -14.07 -4.20
C ARG A 189 -5.62 -13.74 -3.83
N GLU A 190 -5.82 -12.83 -2.88
CA GLU A 190 -7.16 -12.43 -2.44
C GLU A 190 -7.94 -11.71 -3.55
N VAL A 191 -7.27 -10.87 -4.36
CA VAL A 191 -7.88 -10.18 -5.50
C VAL A 191 -8.37 -11.20 -6.53
N VAL A 192 -7.53 -12.18 -6.89
CA VAL A 192 -7.90 -13.24 -7.84
C VAL A 192 -9.09 -14.04 -7.31
N ALA A 193 -9.15 -14.32 -6.01
CA ALA A 193 -10.25 -15.04 -5.38
C ALA A 193 -11.61 -14.31 -5.49
N THR A 194 -11.63 -13.00 -5.72
CA THR A 194 -12.89 -12.26 -5.97
C THR A 194 -13.58 -12.66 -7.27
N GLY A 195 -12.82 -13.06 -8.30
CA GLY A 195 -13.35 -13.36 -9.64
C GLY A 195 -13.79 -12.15 -10.46
N PHE A 196 -13.63 -10.91 -9.95
CA PHE A 196 -14.05 -9.68 -10.63
C PHE A 196 -12.90 -8.89 -11.27
N VAL A 197 -11.66 -9.34 -11.11
CA VAL A 197 -10.46 -8.60 -11.52
C VAL A 197 -9.65 -9.38 -12.55
N THR A 198 -9.28 -8.71 -13.65
CA THR A 198 -8.40 -9.26 -14.70
C THR A 198 -7.06 -8.53 -14.69
N PHE A 199 -5.96 -9.28 -14.69
CA PHE A 199 -4.60 -8.73 -14.69
C PHE A 199 -3.94 -8.80 -16.06
N HIS A 200 -3.26 -7.72 -16.44
CA HIS A 200 -2.56 -7.55 -17.71
C HIS A 200 -1.11 -7.10 -17.42
N PHE A 201 -0.23 -8.07 -17.14
CA PHE A 201 1.20 -7.81 -16.92
C PHE A 201 1.95 -7.49 -18.22
N GLY A 202 3.09 -6.83 -18.13
CA GLY A 202 3.87 -6.37 -19.28
C GLY A 202 3.22 -5.25 -20.10
N ARG A 203 2.29 -4.49 -19.51
CA ARG A 203 1.55 -3.39 -20.14
C ARG A 203 1.86 -2.06 -19.45
N GLU A 204 2.58 -1.18 -20.12
CA GLU A 204 2.88 0.17 -19.63
C GLU A 204 1.85 1.18 -20.14
N LEU A 205 1.16 1.88 -19.23
CA LEU A 205 0.25 2.96 -19.61
C LEU A 205 1.02 4.09 -20.33
N CYS A 206 0.63 4.41 -21.57
CA CYS A 206 1.29 5.42 -22.39
C CYS A 206 0.34 6.46 -23.00
N GLY A 207 -0.98 6.31 -22.84
CA GLY A 207 -1.97 7.29 -23.30
C GLY A 207 -3.22 7.29 -22.44
N ILE A 208 -3.83 8.47 -22.27
CA ILE A 208 -5.14 8.64 -21.61
C ILE A 208 -5.91 9.69 -22.43
N ARG A 209 -7.14 9.35 -22.84
CA ARG A 209 -8.09 10.28 -23.47
C ARG A 209 -9.45 10.14 -22.81
N GLU A 210 -10.00 11.24 -22.32
CA GLU A 210 -11.40 11.25 -21.86
C GLU A 210 -12.36 11.29 -23.06
N GLU A 211 -13.40 10.47 -22.99
CA GLU A 211 -14.41 10.30 -24.04
C GLU A 211 -15.80 10.34 -23.40
N GLY A 212 -16.26 11.55 -23.07
CA GLY A 212 -17.57 11.79 -22.44
C GLY A 212 -17.69 11.06 -21.10
N ASP A 213 -18.48 9.97 -21.09
CA ASP A 213 -18.70 9.15 -19.91
C ASP A 213 -17.71 7.99 -19.73
N SER A 214 -16.64 7.99 -20.52
CA SER A 214 -15.59 6.96 -20.47
C SER A 214 -14.19 7.55 -20.57
N VAL A 215 -13.19 6.71 -20.29
CA VAL A 215 -11.78 6.96 -20.46
C VAL A 215 -11.24 5.88 -21.38
N LEU A 216 -10.57 6.30 -22.46
CA LEU A 216 -9.76 5.44 -23.30
C LEU A 216 -8.30 5.52 -22.84
N ALA A 217 -7.80 4.40 -22.33
CA ALA A 217 -6.41 4.24 -21.96
C ALA A 217 -5.66 3.43 -23.01
N THR A 218 -4.45 3.86 -23.35
CA THR A 218 -3.55 3.13 -24.24
C THR A 218 -2.42 2.56 -23.40
N ALA A 219 -2.24 1.25 -23.47
CA ALA A 219 -1.11 0.56 -22.88
C ALA A 219 -0.19 0.03 -23.98
N ARG A 220 1.12 0.08 -23.73
CA ARG A 220 2.15 -0.44 -24.63
C ARG A 220 2.75 -1.70 -24.03
N THR A 221 2.80 -2.75 -24.84
CA THR A 221 3.51 -3.98 -24.50
C THR A 221 5.00 -3.85 -24.79
N ARG A 222 5.81 -4.78 -24.26
CA ARG A 222 7.28 -4.74 -24.41
C ARG A 222 7.77 -4.82 -25.86
N ASP A 223 7.01 -5.47 -26.75
CA ASP A 223 7.25 -5.52 -28.19
C ASP A 223 6.79 -4.24 -28.95
N GLY A 224 6.31 -3.24 -28.22
CA GLY A 224 5.92 -1.94 -28.75
C GLY A 224 4.50 -1.87 -29.30
N LYS A 225 3.73 -2.96 -29.22
CA LYS A 225 2.33 -2.97 -29.64
C LYS A 225 1.48 -2.16 -28.65
N GLU A 226 0.53 -1.42 -29.20
CA GLU A 226 -0.44 -0.66 -28.41
C GLU A 226 -1.75 -1.47 -28.26
N GLU A 227 -2.26 -1.50 -27.03
CA GLU A 227 -3.53 -2.11 -26.63
C GLU A 227 -4.41 -1.03 -26.01
N TYR A 228 -5.71 -1.08 -26.29
CA TYR A 228 -6.66 -0.04 -25.88
C TYR A 228 -7.67 -0.59 -24.88
N PHE A 229 -7.85 0.14 -23.78
CA PHE A 229 -8.75 -0.18 -22.68
C PHE A 229 -9.77 0.94 -22.54
N GLN A 230 -11.06 0.61 -22.71
CA GLN A 230 -12.15 1.54 -22.46
C GLN A 230 -12.75 1.23 -21.08
N CYS A 231 -12.80 2.25 -20.23
CA CYS A 231 -13.30 2.13 -18.86
C CYS A 231 -14.13 3.35 -18.46
N ALA A 232 -14.93 3.24 -17.39
CA ALA A 232 -15.66 4.38 -16.84
C ALA A 232 -14.76 5.24 -15.94
N PHE A 233 -13.78 4.62 -15.26
CA PHE A 233 -12.83 5.29 -14.38
C PHE A 233 -11.43 4.71 -14.52
N LEU A 234 -10.42 5.56 -14.33
CA LEU A 234 -9.01 5.16 -14.28
C LEU A 234 -8.39 5.52 -12.94
N VAL A 235 -7.75 4.57 -12.28
CA VAL A 235 -6.99 4.76 -11.03
C VAL A 235 -5.50 4.62 -11.31
N GLY A 236 -4.74 5.70 -11.12
CA GLY A 236 -3.29 5.72 -11.15
C GLY A 236 -2.71 5.29 -9.81
N ALA A 237 -2.24 4.04 -9.73
CA ALA A 237 -1.52 3.45 -8.60
C ALA A 237 -0.09 3.02 -9.01
N ASP A 238 0.48 3.71 -10.02
CA ASP A 238 1.71 3.38 -10.75
C ASP A 238 2.98 4.04 -10.17
N GLY A 239 2.91 4.45 -8.91
CA GLY A 239 4.06 4.77 -8.06
C GLY A 239 4.72 6.12 -8.30
N ALA A 240 5.91 6.31 -7.71
CA ALA A 240 6.64 7.59 -7.69
C ALA A 240 6.85 8.20 -9.09
N LYS A 241 7.12 7.33 -10.08
CA LYS A 241 7.30 7.68 -11.50
C LYS A 241 6.00 7.48 -12.29
N SER A 242 4.84 7.71 -11.69
CA SER A 242 3.51 7.57 -12.29
C SER A 242 3.44 8.10 -13.72
N ALA A 243 3.11 7.21 -14.66
CA ALA A 243 2.77 7.57 -16.02
C ALA A 243 1.41 8.26 -16.04
N THR A 244 0.46 7.78 -15.24
CA THR A 244 -0.88 8.36 -15.09
C THR A 244 -0.83 9.84 -14.75
N ARG A 245 -0.06 10.24 -13.72
CA ARG A 245 0.11 11.64 -13.31
C ARG A 245 0.67 12.50 -14.44
N ARG A 246 1.65 11.98 -15.19
CA ARG A 246 2.28 12.71 -16.32
C ARG A 246 1.34 12.84 -17.51
N LEU A 247 0.63 11.77 -17.88
CA LEU A 247 -0.32 11.75 -18.99
C LEU A 247 -1.52 12.65 -18.72
N LEU A 248 -1.93 12.75 -17.45
CA LEU A 248 -2.93 13.70 -17.00
C LEU A 248 -2.39 15.11 -16.83
N ASP A 249 -1.11 15.39 -17.09
CA ASP A 249 -0.48 16.71 -16.90
C ASP A 249 -0.77 17.33 -15.51
N ILE A 250 -0.59 16.53 -14.46
CA ILE A 250 -0.78 16.97 -13.07
C ILE A 250 0.59 17.32 -12.46
N PRO A 251 0.84 18.60 -12.12
CA PRO A 251 2.08 19.01 -11.48
C PRO A 251 2.35 18.28 -10.17
N PHE A 252 3.62 17.94 -9.95
CA PHE A 252 4.10 17.29 -8.73
C PHE A 252 5.04 18.22 -7.96
N LYS A 253 4.51 18.87 -6.90
CA LYS A 253 5.16 20.00 -6.24
C LYS A 253 5.66 19.63 -4.85
N GLY A 254 6.76 20.25 -4.45
CA GLY A 254 7.35 20.11 -3.12
C GLY A 254 8.87 20.16 -3.20
N TYR A 255 9.56 19.40 -2.36
CA TYR A 255 11.02 19.44 -2.25
C TYR A 255 11.63 18.05 -2.11
N THR A 256 12.94 17.98 -2.34
CA THR A 256 13.75 16.78 -2.10
C THR A 256 14.80 17.16 -1.08
N TRP A 257 14.95 16.34 -0.03
CA TRP A 257 16.01 16.56 0.95
C TRP A 257 17.37 16.35 0.30
N PRO A 258 18.38 17.14 0.70
CA PRO A 258 19.72 17.01 0.14
C PRO A 258 20.43 15.72 0.59
N GLU A 259 20.06 15.15 1.75
CA GLU A 259 20.63 13.91 2.25
C GLU A 259 20.22 12.71 1.40
N ARG A 260 21.16 11.78 1.25
CA ARG A 260 20.94 10.46 0.68
C ARG A 260 20.93 9.44 1.79
N ILE A 261 20.12 8.40 1.64
CA ILE A 261 20.08 7.28 2.57
C ILE A 261 20.53 6.01 1.87
N VAL A 262 21.41 5.27 2.52
CA VAL A 262 21.75 3.90 2.13
C VAL A 262 20.91 2.95 2.98
N ALA A 263 20.09 2.13 2.34
CA ALA A 263 19.40 1.01 2.97
C ALA A 263 20.17 -0.28 2.70
N ILE A 264 20.46 -1.01 3.77
CA ILE A 264 21.28 -2.21 3.77
C ILE A 264 20.47 -3.33 4.43
N ASP A 265 20.21 -4.39 3.69
CA ASP A 265 19.64 -5.61 4.26
C ASP A 265 20.79 -6.48 4.76
N VAL A 266 20.85 -6.71 6.06
CA VAL A 266 21.91 -7.46 6.73
C VAL A 266 21.33 -8.64 7.48
N LEU A 267 21.90 -9.82 7.27
CA LEU A 267 21.61 -10.99 8.08
C LEU A 267 22.62 -11.03 9.24
N MET A 268 22.13 -10.89 10.47
CA MET A 268 22.95 -10.87 11.67
C MET A 268 22.34 -11.65 12.82
N GLU A 269 23.16 -12.12 13.75
CA GLU A 269 22.72 -12.86 14.93
C GLU A 269 22.23 -11.94 16.05
N ASN A 270 21.09 -12.27 16.66
CA ASN A 270 20.49 -11.48 17.74
C ASN A 270 21.15 -11.77 19.09
N LYS A 271 22.44 -11.46 19.25
CA LYS A 271 23.16 -11.60 20.52
C LYS A 271 22.98 -10.37 21.42
N ASP A 272 23.24 -9.19 20.86
CA ASP A 272 23.37 -7.94 21.62
C ASP A 272 22.25 -6.92 21.30
N ILE A 273 21.11 -7.41 20.80
CA ILE A 273 19.95 -6.59 20.41
C ILE A 273 18.88 -6.64 21.50
N ASP A 274 18.33 -5.47 21.86
CA ASP A 274 17.16 -5.40 22.75
C ASP A 274 15.90 -5.89 22.04
N LEU A 275 15.51 -7.13 22.30
CA LEU A 275 14.32 -7.75 21.70
C LEU A 275 12.98 -7.19 22.22
N ARG A 276 12.99 -6.33 23.26
CA ARG A 276 11.75 -5.72 23.78
C ARG A 276 11.24 -4.61 22.88
N VAL A 277 12.13 -3.99 22.08
CA VAL A 277 11.80 -2.94 21.14
C VAL A 277 12.43 -3.29 19.79
N HIS A 278 11.62 -3.80 18.87
CA HIS A 278 12.12 -4.35 17.62
C HIS A 278 12.76 -3.29 16.70
N THR A 279 12.28 -2.04 16.74
CA THR A 279 12.79 -0.96 15.87
C THR A 279 13.51 0.12 16.67
N SER A 280 14.75 0.41 16.28
CA SER A 280 15.60 1.42 16.90
C SER A 280 15.91 2.56 15.93
N LEU A 281 15.53 3.78 16.31
CA LEU A 281 15.92 5.02 15.64
C LEU A 281 17.21 5.54 16.27
N ILE A 282 18.26 5.64 15.46
CA ILE A 282 19.56 6.18 15.88
C ILE A 282 19.53 7.69 15.64
N VAL A 283 19.71 8.45 16.72
CA VAL A 283 19.81 9.90 16.68
C VAL A 283 21.27 10.29 16.51
N ASP A 284 21.59 10.96 15.42
CA ASP A 284 22.95 11.41 15.09
C ASP A 284 22.89 12.58 14.09
N PRO A 285 23.72 13.62 14.22
CA PRO A 285 23.66 14.77 13.31
C PRO A 285 24.00 14.43 11.85
N ILE A 286 24.71 13.33 11.59
CA ILE A 286 25.20 12.95 10.26
C ILE A 286 24.65 11.59 9.83
N ASN A 287 24.90 10.54 10.63
CA ASN A 287 24.57 9.15 10.33
C ASN A 287 23.32 8.67 11.08
N TYR A 288 22.31 9.54 11.25
CA TYR A 288 21.02 9.12 11.79
C TYR A 288 20.42 8.01 10.94
N GLY A 289 19.65 7.15 11.57
CA GLY A 289 19.22 5.93 10.91
C GLY A 289 18.11 5.19 11.61
N VAL A 290 17.72 4.08 10.99
CA VAL A 290 16.88 3.08 11.62
C VAL A 290 17.52 1.70 11.48
N LEU A 291 17.37 0.91 12.52
CA LEU A 291 17.58 -0.51 12.52
C LEU A 291 16.23 -1.18 12.81
N SER A 292 15.73 -1.97 11.87
CA SER A 292 14.47 -2.70 12.06
C SER A 292 14.52 -4.09 11.45
N PRO A 293 13.97 -5.11 12.14
CA PRO A 293 13.91 -6.47 11.62
C PRO A 293 12.93 -6.57 10.44
N LEU A 294 13.30 -7.40 9.47
CA LEU A 294 12.42 -7.86 8.39
C LEU A 294 11.71 -9.17 8.75
N ASP A 295 12.28 -9.95 9.69
CA ASP A 295 11.73 -11.20 10.23
C ASP A 295 11.69 -11.17 11.77
N LYS A 296 10.85 -12.00 12.38
CA LYS A 296 10.69 -12.04 13.85
C LYS A 296 12.05 -12.33 14.52
N PRO A 297 12.60 -11.37 15.29
CA PRO A 297 13.89 -11.57 15.92
C PRO A 297 13.77 -12.57 17.08
N GLN A 298 14.74 -13.47 17.17
CA GLN A 298 14.82 -14.51 18.20
C GLN A 298 16.25 -14.54 18.74
N ALA A 299 16.41 -14.53 20.07
CA ALA A 299 17.72 -14.51 20.72
C ALA A 299 18.62 -15.64 20.20
N GLY A 300 19.86 -15.30 19.85
CA GLY A 300 20.86 -16.25 19.34
C GLY A 300 20.56 -16.85 17.94
N LYS A 301 19.54 -16.37 17.23
CA LYS A 301 19.28 -16.75 15.83
C LYS A 301 19.68 -15.62 14.89
N LYS A 302 20.02 -15.98 13.65
CA LYS A 302 20.19 -15.00 12.57
C LYS A 302 18.83 -14.48 12.12
N THR A 303 18.70 -13.17 12.02
CA THR A 303 17.51 -12.47 11.54
C THR A 303 17.93 -11.45 10.50
N LEU A 304 17.10 -11.26 9.48
CA LEU A 304 17.32 -10.25 8.47
C LEU A 304 16.86 -8.89 9.02
N TYR A 305 17.73 -7.90 8.96
CA TYR A 305 17.45 -6.52 9.37
C TYR A 305 17.64 -5.58 8.20
N ARG A 306 16.87 -4.49 8.23
CA ARG A 306 17.13 -3.30 7.41
C ARG A 306 17.80 -2.23 8.25
N CYS A 307 19.03 -1.89 7.87
CA CYS A 307 19.75 -0.72 8.35
C CYS A 307 19.60 0.40 7.31
N SER A 308 18.86 1.46 7.61
CA SER A 308 18.83 2.65 6.75
C SER A 308 19.57 3.77 7.44
N ILE A 309 20.60 4.29 6.77
CA ILE A 309 21.58 5.21 7.39
C ILE A 309 21.76 6.42 6.48
N ALA A 310 21.67 7.60 7.05
CA ALA A 310 21.98 8.83 6.34
C ALA A 310 23.47 8.93 6.01
N VAL A 311 23.71 9.31 4.75
CA VAL A 311 25.04 9.63 4.24
C VAL A 311 25.28 11.12 4.50
N ASP A 312 26.53 11.43 4.84
CA ASP A 312 26.98 12.81 4.99
C ASP A 312 26.66 13.63 3.74
N LEU A 313 26.09 14.82 3.95
CA LEU A 313 25.78 15.79 2.91
C LEU A 313 27.00 16.23 2.11
N LEU A 314 28.18 16.20 2.74
CA LEU A 314 29.45 16.57 2.12
C LEU A 314 30.06 15.42 1.31
N ASP A 315 29.52 14.21 1.40
CA ASP A 315 29.97 13.10 0.57
C ASP A 315 29.47 13.30 -0.86
N THR A 316 30.40 13.53 -1.78
CA THR A 316 30.12 13.81 -3.20
C THR A 316 30.23 12.59 -4.10
N ARG A 317 30.54 11.41 -3.53
CA ARG A 317 30.66 10.16 -4.30
C ARG A 317 29.34 9.81 -4.97
N PHE A 318 29.41 9.15 -6.12
CA PHE A 318 28.24 8.67 -6.85
C PHE A 318 27.55 7.51 -6.11
N ASP A 319 26.28 7.27 -6.45
CA ASP A 319 25.47 6.28 -5.74
C ASP A 319 26.06 4.86 -5.82
N ASP A 320 26.68 4.48 -6.95
CA ASP A 320 27.33 3.16 -7.10
C ASP A 320 28.55 3.00 -6.19
N GLU A 321 29.31 4.07 -5.95
CA GLU A 321 30.46 4.06 -5.04
C GLU A 321 30.01 3.99 -3.58
N LEU A 322 28.91 4.65 -3.24
CA LEU A 322 28.30 4.57 -1.90
C LEU A 322 27.65 3.22 -1.64
N ALA A 323 27.16 2.55 -2.69
CA ALA A 323 26.60 1.21 -2.60
C ALA A 323 27.67 0.12 -2.43
N ALA A 324 28.93 0.42 -2.72
CA ALA A 324 30.03 -0.54 -2.63
C ALA A 324 30.27 -0.99 -1.17
N GLU A 325 30.69 -2.24 -1.00
CA GLU A 325 30.94 -2.87 0.30
C GLU A 325 31.88 -2.03 1.19
N ALA A 326 32.96 -1.50 0.60
CA ALA A 326 33.93 -0.65 1.30
C ALA A 326 33.34 0.65 1.87
N SER A 327 32.24 1.15 1.30
CA SER A 327 31.54 2.35 1.77
C SER A 327 30.49 2.03 2.83
N VAL A 328 29.81 0.89 2.72
CA VAL A 328 28.73 0.50 3.63
C VAL A 328 29.24 -0.14 4.91
N MET A 329 30.34 -0.90 4.86
CA MET A 329 30.89 -1.58 6.03
C MET A 329 31.22 -0.60 7.18
N PRO A 330 31.87 0.55 6.96
CA PRO A 330 32.08 1.54 8.03
C PRO A 330 30.79 2.10 8.63
N LEU A 331 29.71 2.21 7.85
CA LEU A 331 28.41 2.64 8.37
C LEU A 331 27.76 1.55 9.24
N LEU A 332 27.85 0.29 8.81
CA LEU A 332 27.39 -0.87 9.58
C LEU A 332 28.19 -1.03 10.88
N GLU A 333 29.50 -0.78 10.83
CA GLU A 333 30.37 -0.77 12.01
C GLU A 333 30.01 0.33 13.01
N LYS A 334 29.32 1.41 12.62
CA LYS A 334 28.79 2.40 13.55
C LYS A 334 27.43 2.02 14.13
N THR A 335 26.65 1.23 13.40
CA THR A 335 25.21 1.05 13.66
C THR A 335 24.83 -0.33 14.18
N ILE A 336 25.69 -1.34 14.05
CA ILE A 336 25.44 -2.69 14.56
C ILE A 336 26.15 -2.92 15.90
N PRO A 337 25.39 -3.28 16.96
CA PRO A 337 25.94 -3.59 18.28
C PRO A 337 26.43 -5.03 18.27
N SER A 338 27.71 -5.24 17.98
CA SER A 338 28.33 -6.57 17.86
C SER A 338 29.85 -6.45 18.00
N PRO A 339 30.58 -7.52 18.30
CA PRO A 339 32.05 -7.54 18.24
C PRO A 339 32.60 -7.16 16.86
N ARG A 340 33.85 -6.69 16.81
CA ARG A 340 34.62 -6.50 15.58
C ARG A 340 35.62 -7.66 15.41
N PRO A 341 35.85 -8.15 14.17
CA PRO A 341 35.16 -7.79 12.93
C PRO A 341 33.68 -8.21 12.95
N LEU A 342 32.84 -7.49 12.21
CA LEU A 342 31.41 -7.79 12.13
C LEU A 342 31.15 -9.16 11.48
N ASP A 343 30.48 -10.07 12.19
CA ASP A 343 29.94 -11.31 11.61
C ASP A 343 28.52 -11.07 11.09
N ILE A 344 28.44 -10.54 9.87
CA ILE A 344 27.18 -10.25 9.17
C ILE A 344 27.26 -10.68 7.72
N GLU A 345 26.11 -10.89 7.11
CA GLU A 345 26.00 -11.08 5.65
C GLU A 345 25.16 -9.96 5.04
N VAL A 346 25.79 -9.13 4.20
CA VAL A 346 25.09 -8.10 3.44
C VAL A 346 24.34 -8.75 2.29
N LYS A 347 23.00 -8.73 2.34
CA LYS A 347 22.13 -9.30 1.30
C LYS A 347 21.86 -8.32 0.18
N LYS A 348 21.72 -7.04 0.51
CA LYS A 348 21.35 -6.01 -0.45
C LYS A 348 21.74 -4.61 0.02
N VAL A 349 22.15 -3.77 -0.93
CA VAL A 349 22.37 -2.34 -0.72
C VAL A 349 21.52 -1.57 -1.72
N SER A 350 20.91 -0.46 -1.29
CA SER A 350 20.14 0.41 -2.17
C SER A 350 20.20 1.85 -1.67
N LEU A 351 20.36 2.80 -2.58
CA LEU A 351 20.33 4.22 -2.27
C LEU A 351 19.01 4.87 -2.63
N PHE A 352 18.59 5.80 -1.78
CA PHE A 352 17.35 6.53 -1.93
C PHE A 352 17.54 8.01 -1.65
N LYS A 353 16.77 8.82 -2.39
CA LYS A 353 16.54 10.22 -2.10
C LYS A 353 15.20 10.36 -1.41
N MET A 354 15.14 11.33 -0.51
CA MET A 354 13.98 11.58 0.32
C MET A 354 13.18 12.72 -0.29
N HIS A 355 11.90 12.48 -0.59
CA HIS A 355 11.03 13.46 -1.25
C HIS A 355 9.91 13.90 -0.33
N GLN A 356 9.43 15.11 -0.51
CA GLN A 356 8.17 15.62 0.05
C GLN A 356 7.44 16.29 -1.10
N LEU A 357 6.72 15.49 -1.88
CA LEU A 357 6.07 15.88 -3.13
C LEU A 357 4.58 15.53 -3.07
N CYS A 358 3.74 16.42 -3.56
CA CYS A 358 2.30 16.22 -3.64
C CYS A 358 1.79 16.67 -5.00
N ALA A 359 0.90 15.89 -5.59
CA ALA A 359 0.20 16.28 -6.80
C ALA A 359 -0.68 17.50 -6.52
N SER A 360 -0.82 18.39 -7.51
CA SER A 360 -1.64 19.59 -7.36
C SER A 360 -3.13 19.27 -7.21
N THR A 361 -3.56 18.11 -7.71
CA THR A 361 -4.89 17.50 -7.56
C THR A 361 -4.71 15.99 -7.63
N PHE A 362 -5.54 15.21 -6.94
CA PHE A 362 -5.54 13.74 -7.06
C PHE A 362 -6.60 13.27 -8.07
N ARG A 363 -7.26 14.19 -8.77
CA ARG A 363 -8.26 13.88 -9.78
C ARG A 363 -8.13 14.78 -11.00
N ARG A 364 -8.35 14.23 -12.19
CA ARG A 364 -8.71 14.96 -13.40
C ARG A 364 -9.81 14.19 -14.14
N GLY A 365 -10.99 14.81 -14.23
CA GLY A 365 -12.19 14.22 -14.83
C GLY A 365 -12.57 12.86 -14.24
N ARG A 366 -12.46 11.78 -15.01
CA ARG A 366 -12.77 10.40 -14.55
C ARG A 366 -11.53 9.61 -14.11
N CYS A 367 -10.38 10.27 -14.04
CA CYS A 367 -9.12 9.69 -13.61
C CYS A 367 -8.73 10.19 -12.21
N VAL A 368 -8.26 9.28 -11.35
CA VAL A 368 -7.80 9.57 -9.99
C VAL A 368 -6.40 9.01 -9.74
N LEU A 369 -5.65 9.64 -8.83
CA LEU A 369 -4.33 9.20 -8.37
C LEU A 369 -4.42 8.71 -6.92
N THR A 370 -3.61 7.71 -6.57
CA THR A 370 -3.53 7.15 -5.20
C THR A 370 -2.11 6.73 -4.83
N GLY A 371 -1.76 6.78 -3.54
CA GLY A 371 -0.43 6.44 -3.02
C GLY A 371 0.70 7.24 -3.66
N ASP A 372 1.82 6.58 -3.93
CA ASP A 372 3.05 7.18 -4.50
C ASP A 372 2.84 7.92 -5.85
N ALA A 373 1.75 7.64 -6.57
CA ALA A 373 1.38 8.37 -7.77
C ALA A 373 0.84 9.78 -7.44
N ALA A 374 0.17 9.93 -6.30
CA ALA A 374 -0.46 11.16 -5.83
C ALA A 374 0.47 11.98 -4.92
N HIS A 375 1.26 11.34 -4.07
CA HIS A 375 2.18 11.99 -3.14
C HIS A 375 3.37 11.09 -2.81
N LEU A 376 4.51 11.70 -2.52
CA LEU A 376 5.68 11.04 -1.99
C LEU A 376 6.06 11.79 -0.74
N ASN A 377 6.05 11.13 0.40
CA ASN A 377 6.77 11.62 1.54
C ASN A 377 8.12 10.93 1.66
N ASN A 378 8.88 11.36 2.66
CA ASN A 378 10.24 10.91 2.87
C ASN A 378 10.30 9.38 2.79
N LEU A 379 10.86 8.87 1.68
CA LEU A 379 11.05 7.46 1.35
C LEU A 379 12.07 6.75 2.25
N THR A 380 12.61 7.50 3.21
CA THR A 380 13.29 6.97 4.38
C THR A 380 12.48 7.47 5.56
N TYR A 381 11.58 6.69 6.14
CA TYR A 381 11.83 5.39 6.70
C TYR A 381 10.46 4.71 6.79
N GLN A 382 10.31 3.48 6.31
CA GLN A 382 9.11 2.66 6.58
C GLN A 382 9.06 2.13 8.03
N TYR A 383 9.73 2.82 8.97
CA TYR A 383 10.02 2.35 10.33
C TYR A 383 9.87 3.39 11.45
N ILE A 384 9.50 4.63 11.14
CA ILE A 384 9.11 5.62 12.16
C ILE A 384 7.60 5.58 12.34
N GLN A 385 7.08 4.93 13.37
CA GLN A 385 5.63 4.92 13.61
C GLN A 385 5.40 5.31 15.04
N PRO A 386 4.54 6.30 15.35
CA PRO A 386 3.59 7.07 14.52
C PRO A 386 4.17 8.22 13.66
N PHE A 387 5.45 8.58 13.76
CA PHE A 387 5.90 9.93 13.34
C PHE A 387 6.59 10.09 11.97
N GLY A 388 6.68 9.07 11.10
CA GLY A 388 7.43 9.27 9.84
C GLY A 388 7.48 8.14 8.81
N ALA A 389 6.78 7.03 9.00
CA ALA A 389 6.68 5.89 8.08
C ALA A 389 5.33 5.82 7.39
N MET A 390 4.83 6.99 7.04
CA MET A 390 3.48 7.13 6.55
C MET A 390 3.37 6.82 5.05
N GLY A 391 4.45 6.59 4.29
CA GLY A 391 4.36 6.42 2.83
C GLY A 391 3.40 5.30 2.40
N LEU A 392 3.75 4.03 2.67
CA LEU A 392 2.87 2.92 2.32
C LEU A 392 1.56 2.93 3.13
N CYS A 393 1.60 3.28 4.42
CA CYS A 393 0.40 3.33 5.26
C CYS A 393 -0.61 4.36 4.72
N THR A 394 -0.17 5.55 4.31
CA THR A 394 -1.02 6.56 3.66
C THR A 394 -1.54 6.05 2.33
N GLY A 395 -0.69 5.38 1.53
CA GLY A 395 -1.15 4.75 0.29
C GLY A 395 -2.22 3.67 0.51
N ILE A 396 -2.12 2.87 1.57
CA ILE A 396 -3.15 1.90 1.98
C ILE A 396 -4.46 2.61 2.32
N ILE A 397 -4.39 3.71 3.09
CA ILE A 397 -5.57 4.50 3.45
C ILE A 397 -6.17 5.20 2.22
N ASP A 398 -5.34 5.67 1.28
CA ASP A 398 -5.81 6.23 0.01
C ASP A 398 -6.52 5.17 -0.84
N ALA A 399 -6.03 3.93 -0.84
CA ALA A 399 -6.67 2.81 -1.53
C ALA A 399 -8.07 2.54 -0.96
N ASP A 400 -8.25 2.59 0.36
CA ASP A 400 -9.58 2.47 0.99
C ASP A 400 -10.50 3.61 0.55
N ALA A 401 -10.03 4.85 0.68
CA ALA A 401 -10.82 6.03 0.37
C ALA A 401 -11.22 6.10 -1.12
N VAL A 402 -10.32 5.77 -2.05
CA VAL A 402 -10.66 5.74 -3.49
C VAL A 402 -11.60 4.58 -3.82
N SER A 403 -11.47 3.44 -3.13
CA SER A 403 -12.36 2.30 -3.33
C SER A 403 -13.78 2.61 -2.88
N ASP A 404 -13.95 3.15 -1.67
CA ASP A 404 -15.27 3.59 -1.18
C ASP A 404 -15.86 4.66 -2.10
N THR A 405 -15.06 5.63 -2.56
CA THR A 405 -15.49 6.67 -3.49
C THR A 405 -16.05 6.07 -4.78
N LEU A 406 -15.34 5.12 -5.38
CA LEU A 406 -15.76 4.48 -6.63
C LEU A 406 -16.95 3.54 -6.41
N GLU A 407 -16.99 2.82 -5.30
CA GLU A 407 -18.13 1.97 -4.95
C GLU A 407 -19.42 2.80 -4.80
N LEU A 408 -19.37 3.87 -4.01
CA LEU A 408 -20.48 4.81 -3.83
C LEU A 408 -20.91 5.45 -5.18
N THR A 409 -19.95 5.75 -6.04
CA THR A 409 -20.25 6.34 -7.36
C THR A 409 -20.88 5.32 -8.31
N ILE A 410 -20.38 4.09 -8.35
CA ILE A 410 -20.76 3.05 -9.32
C ILE A 410 -22.02 2.30 -8.87
N ASN A 411 -22.03 1.79 -7.64
CA ASN A 411 -23.10 0.94 -7.12
C ASN A 411 -24.27 1.76 -6.55
N ASP A 412 -23.97 2.89 -5.89
CA ASP A 412 -25.00 3.72 -5.23
C ASP A 412 -25.41 4.95 -6.05
N GLY A 413 -24.84 5.10 -7.26
CA GLY A 413 -25.17 6.18 -8.19
C GLY A 413 -24.86 7.58 -7.67
N LYS A 414 -23.92 7.73 -6.73
CA LYS A 414 -23.53 9.04 -6.20
C LYS A 414 -22.87 9.91 -7.27
N HIS A 415 -23.02 11.23 -7.14
CA HIS A 415 -22.55 12.18 -8.13
C HIS A 415 -21.02 12.18 -8.27
N LEU A 416 -20.52 12.42 -9.49
CA LEU A 416 -19.09 12.43 -9.81
C LEU A 416 -18.25 13.40 -8.98
N SER A 417 -18.86 14.41 -8.36
CA SER A 417 -18.18 15.34 -7.44
C SER A 417 -17.59 14.64 -6.21
N LEU A 418 -18.01 13.40 -5.90
CA LEU A 418 -17.41 12.63 -4.82
C LEU A 418 -15.91 12.35 -5.03
N LEU A 419 -15.47 12.24 -6.28
CA LEU A 419 -14.05 12.13 -6.62
C LEU A 419 -13.27 13.42 -6.31
N ASP A 420 -13.92 14.60 -6.38
CA ASP A 420 -13.29 15.86 -5.94
C ASP A 420 -13.12 15.87 -4.43
N ILE A 421 -14.15 15.40 -3.70
CA ILE A 421 -14.09 15.26 -2.24
C ILE A 421 -12.96 14.32 -1.84
N TYR A 422 -12.83 13.16 -2.49
CA TYR A 422 -11.69 12.26 -2.31
C TYR A 422 -10.35 13.00 -2.50
N SER A 423 -10.21 13.70 -3.62
CA SER A 423 -8.99 14.43 -3.94
C SER A 423 -8.65 15.46 -2.88
N ASP A 424 -9.61 16.29 -2.48
CA ASP A 424 -9.40 17.37 -1.51
C ASP A 424 -9.11 16.83 -0.11
N LYS A 425 -9.81 15.78 0.32
CA LYS A 425 -9.62 15.18 1.64
C LYS A 425 -8.25 14.54 1.74
N ARG A 426 -7.88 13.65 0.81
CA ARG A 426 -6.59 12.95 0.87
C ARG A 426 -5.41 13.90 0.68
N ARG A 427 -5.55 14.90 -0.19
CA ARG A 427 -4.54 15.95 -0.34
C ARG A 427 -4.40 16.80 0.92
N ARG A 428 -5.50 17.19 1.57
CA ARG A 428 -5.46 17.90 2.86
C ARG A 428 -4.73 17.08 3.91
N VAL A 429 -5.07 15.80 4.06
CA VAL A 429 -4.37 14.89 4.98
C VAL A 429 -2.86 14.88 4.71
N PHE A 430 -2.45 14.78 3.44
CA PHE A 430 -1.03 14.85 3.13
C PHE A 430 -0.37 16.16 3.60
N GLN A 431 -0.99 17.29 3.27
CA GLN A 431 -0.40 18.62 3.50
C GLN A 431 -0.42 19.06 4.97
N THR A 432 -1.45 18.68 5.74
CA THR A 432 -1.62 19.15 7.11
C THR A 432 -1.15 18.15 8.16
N PHE A 433 -0.90 16.91 7.75
CA PHE A 433 -0.56 15.84 8.66
C PHE A 433 0.68 15.07 8.20
N VAL A 434 0.61 14.42 7.04
CA VAL A 434 1.68 13.48 6.61
C VAL A 434 3.01 14.20 6.36
N ASP A 435 3.03 15.25 5.54
CA ASP A 435 4.24 16.02 5.23
C ASP A 435 4.90 16.63 6.50
N PRO A 436 4.20 17.43 7.33
CA PRO A 436 4.81 18.06 8.49
C PRO A 436 5.27 17.05 9.55
N VAL A 437 4.51 15.98 9.78
CA VAL A 437 4.86 14.97 10.79
C VAL A 437 6.11 14.19 10.35
N SER A 438 6.17 13.71 9.10
CA SER A 438 7.35 12.97 8.62
C SER A 438 8.60 13.85 8.49
N ALA A 439 8.43 15.11 8.08
CA ALA A 439 9.54 16.07 8.03
C ALA A 439 10.12 16.31 9.43
N GLN A 440 9.26 16.59 10.42
CA GLN A 440 9.72 16.88 11.78
C GLN A 440 10.42 15.66 12.40
N ASN A 441 9.94 14.44 12.14
CA ASN A 441 10.62 13.28 12.70
C ASN A 441 12.01 13.05 12.09
N LYS A 442 12.19 13.26 10.77
CA LYS A 442 13.53 13.24 10.18
C LYS A 442 14.46 14.20 10.93
N LEU A 443 13.99 15.41 11.21
CA LEU A 443 14.77 16.42 11.94
C LEU A 443 15.08 15.98 13.39
N ARG A 444 14.17 15.27 14.06
CA ARG A 444 14.44 14.68 15.39
C ARG A 444 15.54 13.64 15.36
N CYS A 445 15.57 12.79 14.34
CA CYS A 445 16.64 11.80 14.18
C CYS A 445 17.96 12.49 13.80
N ALA A 446 17.94 13.51 12.95
CA ALA A 446 19.11 14.29 12.54
C ALA A 446 19.53 15.36 13.56
N ASN A 447 19.36 15.07 14.86
CA ASN A 447 19.67 16.00 15.95
C ASN A 447 20.91 15.55 16.73
N ASP A 448 21.45 16.42 17.57
CA ASP A 448 22.50 16.06 18.52
C ASP A 448 21.93 15.10 19.58
N PRO A 449 22.47 13.88 19.72
CA PRO A 449 22.00 12.90 20.70
C PRO A 449 22.05 13.39 22.16
N GLU A 450 22.89 14.37 22.49
CA GLU A 450 22.99 14.92 23.84
C GLU A 450 21.86 15.92 24.16
N THR A 451 21.32 16.59 23.14
CA THR A 451 20.23 17.58 23.31
C THR A 451 18.89 17.10 22.76
N ALA A 452 18.83 15.94 22.10
CA ALA A 452 17.61 15.40 21.51
C ALA A 452 16.46 15.20 22.51
N ALA A 453 16.76 15.00 23.79
CA ALA A 453 15.78 14.92 24.86
C ALA A 453 15.05 16.25 25.14
N GLU A 454 15.55 17.38 24.62
CA GLU A 454 14.91 18.69 24.73
C GLU A 454 13.79 18.91 23.70
N ASP A 455 13.67 18.06 22.68
CA ASP A 455 12.54 18.11 21.74
C ASP A 455 11.23 17.89 22.51
N TRP A 456 10.25 18.76 22.29
CA TRP A 456 9.00 18.75 23.04
C TRP A 456 8.25 17.43 22.91
N PHE A 457 8.33 16.78 21.73
CA PHE A 457 7.65 15.54 21.46
C PHE A 457 8.38 14.38 22.13
N ILE A 458 9.72 14.36 22.08
CA ILE A 458 10.53 13.40 22.84
C ILE A 458 10.23 13.52 24.35
N ARG A 459 10.12 14.73 24.89
CA ARG A 459 9.68 14.96 26.28
C ARG A 459 8.26 14.46 26.55
N ALA A 460 7.33 14.66 25.61
CA ALA A 460 5.98 14.14 25.74
C ALA A 460 5.98 12.62 25.80
N VAL A 461 6.75 11.93 24.94
CA VAL A 461 6.88 10.47 24.96
C VAL A 461 7.46 9.96 26.29
N MET A 462 8.42 10.67 26.87
CA MET A 462 9.04 10.26 28.15
C MET A 462 8.15 10.50 29.37
N ASN A 463 7.37 11.58 29.38
CA ASN A 463 6.74 12.09 30.60
C ASN A 463 5.21 11.98 30.62
N SER A 464 4.58 11.71 29.47
CA SER A 464 3.11 11.60 29.40
C SER A 464 2.63 10.27 29.95
N SER A 465 1.49 10.30 30.63
CA SER A 465 0.74 9.08 30.94
C SER A 465 0.26 8.38 29.67
N GLU A 466 -0.07 7.08 29.76
CA GLU A 466 -0.67 6.33 28.64
C GLU A 466 -1.94 7.03 28.09
N ALA A 467 -2.76 7.62 28.96
CA ALA A 467 -3.96 8.34 28.56
C ALA A 467 -3.67 9.64 27.78
N GLU A 468 -2.60 10.35 28.12
CA GLU A 468 -2.15 11.54 27.38
C GLU A 468 -1.54 11.16 26.03
N MET A 469 -0.76 10.07 25.99
CA MET A 469 -0.25 9.52 24.74
C MET A 469 -1.36 8.99 23.83
N ALA A 470 -2.41 8.40 24.38
CA ALA A 470 -3.57 7.96 23.62
C ALA A 470 -4.32 9.15 22.97
N LYS A 471 -4.46 10.28 23.68
CA LYS A 471 -5.02 11.52 23.10
C LYS A 471 -4.13 12.09 22.00
N PHE A 472 -2.82 11.97 22.16
CA PHE A 472 -1.88 12.38 21.12
C PHE A 472 -1.98 11.46 19.88
N GLY A 473 -2.16 10.16 20.11
CA GLY A 473 -2.42 9.15 19.08
C GLY A 473 -3.78 9.31 18.38
N SER A 474 -4.81 9.87 19.03
CA SER A 474 -6.15 9.98 18.42
C SER A 474 -6.15 10.81 17.13
N ALA A 475 -5.29 11.83 17.04
CA ALA A 475 -5.11 12.59 15.81
C ALA A 475 -4.62 11.72 14.63
N PHE A 476 -3.87 10.64 14.88
CA PHE A 476 -3.47 9.67 13.86
C PHE A 476 -4.63 8.81 13.36
N PHE A 477 -5.70 8.67 14.14
CA PHE A 477 -6.92 8.00 13.69
C PHE A 477 -7.87 8.98 13.00
N ASP A 478 -8.12 10.11 13.66
CA ASP A 478 -9.14 11.08 13.23
C ASP A 478 -8.71 11.90 12.01
N ALA A 479 -7.42 12.27 11.92
CA ALA A 479 -6.91 13.14 10.87
C ALA A 479 -6.23 12.38 9.73
N TRP A 480 -5.71 11.17 9.95
CA TRP A 480 -5.01 10.41 8.91
C TRP A 480 -5.97 9.55 8.07
N GLY A 481 -7.00 8.98 8.70
CA GLY A 481 -8.05 8.24 8.02
C GLY A 481 -8.93 9.12 7.14
N THR A 482 -9.62 8.53 6.17
CA THR A 482 -10.69 9.23 5.44
C THR A 482 -11.81 8.25 5.16
N ASP A 483 -12.88 8.37 5.94
CA ASP A 483 -14.09 7.57 5.74
C ASP A 483 -15.03 8.29 4.77
N MET A 484 -15.01 7.84 3.51
CA MET A 484 -15.80 8.47 2.46
C MET A 484 -17.29 8.25 2.63
N ARG A 485 -17.71 7.15 3.27
CA ARG A 485 -19.13 6.83 3.51
C ARG A 485 -19.73 7.79 4.52
N THR A 486 -19.04 8.01 5.63
CA THR A 486 -19.44 8.97 6.66
C THR A 486 -19.51 10.41 6.09
N LEU A 487 -18.56 10.77 5.23
CA LEU A 487 -18.55 12.08 4.58
C LEU A 487 -19.79 12.29 3.70
N VAL A 488 -20.25 11.25 2.99
CA VAL A 488 -21.45 11.31 2.15
C VAL A 488 -22.74 11.36 2.98
N GLU A 489 -22.78 10.71 4.14
CA GLU A 489 -23.94 10.81 5.05
C GLU A 489 -24.07 12.20 5.68
N SER A 490 -22.95 12.90 5.85
CA SER A 490 -22.90 14.25 6.43
C SER A 490 -23.14 15.39 5.44
N SER A 491 -23.21 15.10 4.13
CA SER A 491 -23.34 16.04 3.02
C SER A 491 -24.69 15.93 2.35
#